data_AF-A0A6L5FVX6-F1
#
_entry.id   AF-A0A6L5FVX6-F1
#
_cell.length_a   1.000
_cell.length_b   1.000
_cell.length_c   1.000
_cell.angle_alpha   90.00
_cell.angle_beta   90.00
_cell.angle_gamma   90.00
#
_symmetry.space_group_name_H-M   'P 1'
#
loop_
_entity.id
_entity.type
_entity.pdbx_description
1 polymer ?
#
loop_
_entity_poly.entity_id
_entity_poly.type
_entity_poly.pdbx_seq_one_letter_code
_entity_poly.pdbx_strand_id
1 'polypeptide(L)'
;MIFVTRSFDGGQRFERARVAAEVDEVGLFDPVQGRLTFDGVAGARTNSFPIADIANGAPDGDGPDTIILTFSDGQTPDAPGEPNEQARILTSVDQGETFTDQTVASPGGDRPDFPAVAISPDGTDAYVVYNNFLQPWQSSILNPPRLMQGVVRHAEVDPGTGAVGAWGDLLRAETGDARGSSANGLTSEFIGDYNYAVATNDFGVAVWNDVREAAQCPAVDEFRNFAAGGPEAPEPRPNTDCPQSEGSAFGNSDIFGGVFTDPS
;
A
#
# COMPACT_ATOMS: atom_id res chain seq x y z
N MET A 1 14.94 0.74 -7.86
CA MET A 1 15.96 0.70 -6.77
C MET A 1 15.55 1.71 -5.71
N ILE A 2 15.63 1.30 -4.44
CA ILE A 2 15.49 2.18 -3.27
C ILE A 2 16.87 2.56 -2.78
N PHE A 3 17.05 3.84 -2.47
CA PHE A 3 18.30 4.38 -1.97
C PHE A 3 18.17 4.89 -0.54
N VAL A 4 19.20 4.65 0.27
CA VAL A 4 19.37 5.24 1.59
C VAL A 4 20.50 6.28 1.56
N THR A 5 20.32 7.35 2.32
CA THR A 5 21.39 8.26 2.70
C THR A 5 21.24 8.60 4.18
N ARG A 6 22.37 8.81 4.85
CA ARG A 6 22.43 9.01 6.30
C ARG A 6 23.02 10.37 6.63
N SER A 7 22.55 10.92 7.73
CA SER A 7 23.09 12.15 8.31
C SER A 7 23.51 11.88 9.75
N PHE A 8 24.66 12.43 10.12
CA PHE A 8 25.22 12.34 11.47
C PHE A 8 25.29 13.72 12.15
N ASP A 9 24.71 14.75 11.54
CA ASP A 9 24.74 16.14 11.99
C ASP A 9 23.35 16.81 12.00
N GLY A 10 22.30 16.01 12.20
CA GLY A 10 20.92 16.48 12.30
C GLY A 10 20.31 16.90 10.96
N GLY A 11 20.74 16.27 9.86
CA GLY A 11 20.23 16.52 8.51
C GLY A 11 20.91 17.67 7.78
N GLN A 12 22.02 18.22 8.28
CA GLN A 12 22.74 19.29 7.57
C GLN A 12 23.54 18.75 6.39
N ARG A 13 24.13 17.57 6.54
CA ARG A 13 24.86 16.86 5.49
C ARG A 13 24.40 15.42 5.41
N PHE A 14 24.46 14.92 4.18
CA PHE A 14 24.10 13.56 3.84
C PHE A 14 25.30 12.91 3.16
N GLU A 15 25.57 11.67 3.53
CA GLU A 15 26.54 10.85 2.79
C GLU A 15 26.02 10.54 1.38
N ARG A 16 26.89 9.94 0.56
CA ARG A 16 26.48 9.48 -0.77
C ARG A 16 25.39 8.41 -0.64
N ALA A 17 24.37 8.52 -1.49
CA ALA A 17 23.29 7.54 -1.57
C ALA A 17 23.81 6.13 -1.91
N ARG A 18 23.20 5.12 -1.28
CA ARG A 18 23.50 3.70 -1.45
C ARG A 18 22.24 2.92 -1.70
N VAL A 19 22.36 1.79 -2.39
CA VAL A 19 21.21 0.92 -2.65
C VAL A 19 20.86 0.20 -1.35
N ALA A 20 19.62 0.37 -0.90
CA ALA A 20 19.04 -0.43 0.18
C ALA A 20 18.31 -1.66 -0.41
N ALA A 21 17.65 -1.49 -1.55
CA ALA A 21 16.97 -2.58 -2.25
C ALA A 21 16.98 -2.38 -3.77
N GLU A 22 17.08 -3.49 -4.50
CA GLU A 22 16.59 -3.57 -5.87
C GLU A 22 15.07 -3.68 -5.85
N VAL A 23 14.43 -3.14 -6.88
CA VAL A 23 12.96 -3.06 -6.98
C VAL A 23 12.57 -3.50 -8.38
N ASP A 24 11.64 -4.43 -8.45
CA ASP A 24 10.80 -4.71 -9.61
C ASP A 24 9.51 -3.91 -9.45
N GLU A 25 9.39 -2.83 -10.22
CA GLU A 25 8.36 -1.81 -10.04
C GLU A 25 6.97 -2.40 -10.28
N VAL A 26 6.06 -2.16 -9.33
CA VAL A 26 4.67 -2.61 -9.46
C VAL A 26 3.86 -1.74 -10.42
N GLY A 27 2.81 -2.34 -10.95
CA GLY A 27 1.84 -1.74 -11.85
C GLY A 27 2.16 -1.96 -13.32
N LEU A 28 1.13 -1.83 -14.15
CA LEU A 28 1.25 -1.82 -15.61
C LEU A 28 0.91 -0.44 -16.18
N PHE A 29 1.48 -0.14 -17.34
CA PHE A 29 1.33 1.16 -17.98
C PHE A 29 -0.13 1.40 -18.40
N ASP A 30 -0.71 2.47 -17.85
CA ASP A 30 -2.02 2.97 -18.23
C ASP A 30 -1.90 4.08 -19.27
N PRO A 31 -2.37 3.88 -20.51
CA PRO A 31 -2.32 4.89 -21.56
C PRO A 31 -3.20 6.12 -21.28
N VAL A 32 -4.22 6.01 -20.42
CA VAL A 32 -5.08 7.14 -20.06
C VAL A 32 -4.32 8.15 -19.19
N GLN A 33 -3.51 7.64 -18.28
CA GLN A 33 -2.79 8.46 -17.29
C GLN A 33 -1.32 8.70 -17.65
N GLY A 34 -0.74 7.90 -18.55
CA GLY A 34 0.68 7.97 -18.91
C GLY A 34 1.63 7.52 -17.80
N ARG A 35 1.17 6.62 -16.91
CA ARG A 35 1.91 6.13 -15.73
C ARG A 35 1.47 4.72 -15.34
N LEU A 36 2.13 4.13 -14.35
CA LEU A 36 1.78 2.80 -13.84
C LEU A 36 0.54 2.83 -12.94
N THR A 37 -0.26 1.78 -13.06
CA THR A 37 -1.49 1.55 -12.27
C THR A 37 -1.52 0.13 -11.75
N PHE A 38 -2.11 -0.08 -10.58
CA PHE A 38 -2.07 -1.38 -9.91
C PHE A 38 -3.12 -2.36 -10.41
N ASP A 39 -4.30 -1.88 -10.77
CA ASP A 39 -5.51 -2.69 -10.92
C ASP A 39 -6.14 -2.64 -12.32
N GLY A 40 -5.80 -1.64 -13.13
CA GLY A 40 -6.18 -1.63 -14.54
C GLY A 40 -5.98 -0.30 -15.27
N VAL A 41 -6.35 -0.28 -16.55
CA VAL A 41 -6.48 0.96 -17.34
C VAL A 41 -7.45 1.91 -16.63
N ALA A 42 -7.12 3.20 -16.57
CA ALA A 42 -7.81 4.20 -15.75
C ALA A 42 -7.91 3.84 -14.25
N GLY A 43 -7.07 2.92 -13.77
CA GLY A 43 -7.07 2.43 -12.39
C GLY A 43 -6.30 3.31 -11.40
N ALA A 44 -6.13 2.79 -10.19
CA ALA A 44 -5.37 3.44 -9.13
C ALA A 44 -3.89 3.55 -9.53
N ARG A 45 -3.35 4.77 -9.46
CA ARG A 45 -1.91 5.00 -9.62
C ARG A 45 -1.16 4.24 -8.53
N THR A 46 -0.02 3.65 -8.88
CA THR A 46 0.85 2.95 -7.93
C THR A 46 2.33 3.27 -8.16
N ASN A 47 3.15 2.90 -7.19
CA ASN A 47 4.60 2.79 -7.26
C ASN A 47 5.12 1.93 -6.09
N SER A 48 6.38 1.51 -6.18
CA SER A 48 7.13 0.78 -5.16
C SER A 48 7.77 1.74 -4.13
N PHE A 49 7.01 2.72 -3.63
CA PHE A 49 7.54 3.71 -2.70
C PHE A 49 7.92 3.07 -1.35
N PRO A 50 9.13 3.34 -0.81
CA PRO A 50 9.55 2.77 0.46
C PRO A 50 8.98 3.50 1.67
N ILE A 51 8.55 2.74 2.66
CA ILE A 51 8.21 3.23 4.01
C ILE A 51 9.16 2.57 5.01
N ALA A 52 9.67 3.34 5.97
CA ALA A 52 10.57 2.83 6.99
C ALA A 52 10.21 3.37 8.37
N ASP A 53 10.56 2.58 9.39
CA ASP A 53 10.42 2.93 10.81
C ASP A 53 11.64 2.45 11.60
N ILE A 54 11.85 2.99 12.80
CA ILE A 54 13.07 2.73 13.60
C ILE A 54 12.71 2.43 15.06
N ALA A 55 13.16 1.28 15.55
CA ALA A 55 13.06 0.86 16.95
C ALA A 55 14.10 1.60 17.81
N ASN A 56 13.86 2.87 18.06
CA ASN A 56 14.81 3.74 18.78
C ASN A 56 14.57 3.82 20.30
N GLY A 57 13.71 2.97 20.88
CA GLY A 57 13.41 2.99 22.31
C GLY A 57 12.65 4.22 22.77
N ALA A 58 11.90 4.88 21.88
CA ALA A 58 11.06 6.01 22.24
C ALA A 58 10.16 5.69 23.46
N PRO A 59 9.96 6.67 24.36
CA PRO A 59 10.45 8.05 24.28
C PRO A 59 11.88 8.27 24.82
N ASP A 60 12.47 7.27 25.47
CA ASP A 60 13.68 7.45 26.29
C ASP A 60 14.99 7.23 25.51
N GLY A 61 14.96 6.50 24.39
CA GLY A 61 16.10 6.36 23.47
C GLY A 61 16.97 5.11 23.67
N ASP A 62 16.53 4.14 24.47
CA ASP A 62 17.32 2.95 24.85
C ASP A 62 16.98 1.70 23.99
N GLY A 63 16.59 1.90 22.73
CA GLY A 63 16.17 0.82 21.82
C GLY A 63 17.30 0.21 21.00
N PRO A 64 17.01 -0.84 20.20
CA PRO A 64 18.02 -1.52 19.39
C PRO A 64 18.47 -0.76 18.13
N ASP A 65 17.85 0.38 17.79
CA ASP A 65 18.08 1.17 16.57
C ASP A 65 17.87 0.37 15.26
N THR A 66 17.08 -0.71 15.33
CA THR A 66 16.71 -1.50 14.14
C THR A 66 15.85 -0.65 13.22
N ILE A 67 16.29 -0.49 11.97
CA ILE A 67 15.48 0.09 10.89
C ILE A 67 14.72 -1.05 10.23
N ILE A 68 13.40 -0.92 10.10
CA ILE A 68 12.57 -1.77 9.24
C ILE A 68 12.12 -0.96 8.03
N LEU A 69 12.05 -1.60 6.86
CA LEU A 69 11.65 -0.98 5.61
C LEU A 69 10.72 -1.89 4.82
N THR A 70 9.68 -1.34 4.21
CA THR A 70 8.76 -2.04 3.32
C THR A 70 8.49 -1.28 2.03
N PHE A 71 8.12 -2.02 0.99
CA PHE A 71 7.69 -1.52 -0.31
C PHE A 71 6.94 -2.64 -1.05
N SER A 72 6.11 -2.26 -2.02
CA SER A 72 5.54 -3.21 -2.99
C SER A 72 6.59 -3.58 -4.02
N ASP A 73 6.72 -4.86 -4.34
CA ASP A 73 7.72 -5.38 -5.27
C ASP A 73 7.15 -6.50 -6.12
N GLY A 74 7.62 -6.62 -7.36
CA GLY A 74 7.35 -7.75 -8.24
C GLY A 74 6.41 -7.42 -9.40
N GLN A 75 6.54 -8.21 -10.46
CA GLN A 75 5.73 -8.08 -11.66
C GLN A 75 4.23 -8.13 -11.36
N THR A 76 3.52 -7.14 -11.88
CA THR A 76 2.06 -7.11 -11.79
C THR A 76 1.41 -8.16 -12.69
N PRO A 77 0.54 -9.03 -12.14
CA PRO A 77 -0.17 -10.02 -12.93
C PRO A 77 -1.27 -9.36 -13.76
N ASP A 78 -1.42 -9.74 -15.02
CA ASP A 78 -2.55 -9.34 -15.88
C ASP A 78 -3.48 -10.52 -16.21
N ALA A 79 -3.14 -11.71 -15.73
CA ALA A 79 -3.94 -12.92 -15.86
C ALA A 79 -3.99 -13.75 -14.56
N PRO A 80 -5.06 -14.52 -14.32
CA PRO A 80 -5.13 -15.41 -13.17
C PRO A 80 -4.02 -16.48 -13.18
N GLY A 81 -3.39 -16.70 -12.02
CA GLY A 81 -2.38 -17.74 -11.83
C GLY A 81 -0.93 -17.29 -12.09
N GLU A 82 -0.74 -16.03 -12.50
CA GLU A 82 0.57 -15.38 -12.47
C GLU A 82 1.00 -15.06 -11.03
N PRO A 83 2.31 -14.93 -10.76
CA PRO A 83 2.79 -14.48 -9.45
C PRO A 83 2.23 -13.09 -9.12
N ASN A 84 1.77 -12.91 -7.89
CA ASN A 84 1.36 -11.61 -7.38
C ASN A 84 2.54 -10.78 -6.89
N GLU A 85 2.30 -9.47 -6.77
CA GLU A 85 3.17 -8.53 -6.06
C GLU A 85 3.35 -8.90 -4.58
N GLN A 86 4.39 -8.34 -3.98
CA GLN A 86 4.84 -8.67 -2.62
C GLN A 86 5.03 -7.41 -1.78
N ALA A 87 4.61 -7.46 -0.51
CA ALA A 87 5.02 -6.48 0.48
C ALA A 87 6.35 -6.98 1.06
N ARG A 88 7.47 -6.47 0.55
CA ARG A 88 8.78 -6.92 1.00
C ARG A 88 9.17 -6.24 2.30
N ILE A 89 10.00 -6.92 3.09
CA ILE A 89 10.50 -6.43 4.37
C ILE A 89 12.01 -6.54 4.37
N LEU A 90 12.69 -5.44 4.68
CA LEU A 90 14.12 -5.42 4.90
C LEU A 90 14.38 -4.85 6.30
N THR A 91 15.44 -5.31 6.94
CA THR A 91 15.90 -4.74 8.21
C THR A 91 17.36 -4.34 8.16
N SER A 92 17.73 -3.35 8.96
CA SER A 92 19.10 -2.94 9.20
C SER A 92 19.34 -2.77 10.70
N VAL A 93 20.37 -3.44 11.21
CA VAL A 93 20.84 -3.35 12.61
C VAL A 93 22.19 -2.64 12.71
N ASP A 94 22.66 -2.05 11.62
CA ASP A 94 23.94 -1.35 11.51
C ASP A 94 23.75 0.12 11.06
N GLN A 95 22.64 0.71 11.50
CA GLN A 95 22.26 2.11 11.24
C GLN A 95 22.18 2.41 9.74
N GLY A 96 21.57 1.52 8.96
CA GLY A 96 21.37 1.69 7.52
C GLY A 96 22.65 1.55 6.68
N GLU A 97 23.70 0.93 7.21
CA GLU A 97 24.92 0.63 6.43
C GLU A 97 24.65 -0.52 5.45
N THR A 98 23.97 -1.57 5.93
CA THR A 98 23.49 -2.70 5.13
C THR A 98 22.03 -3.02 5.47
N PHE A 99 21.32 -3.60 4.49
CA PHE A 99 19.96 -4.09 4.67
C PHE A 99 19.92 -5.59 4.37
N THR A 100 19.21 -6.32 5.23
CA THR A 100 18.98 -7.76 5.11
C THR A 100 17.54 -7.99 4.66
N ASP A 101 17.36 -8.81 3.62
CA ASP A 101 16.05 -9.24 3.16
C ASP A 101 15.41 -10.19 4.16
N GLN A 102 14.14 -9.94 4.49
CA GLN A 102 13.36 -10.70 5.46
C GLN A 102 12.24 -11.47 4.77
N THR A 103 11.40 -12.13 5.56
CA THR A 103 10.19 -12.79 5.07
C THR A 103 9.23 -11.78 4.44
N VAL A 104 8.62 -12.17 3.32
CA VAL A 104 7.59 -11.36 2.65
C VAL A 104 6.39 -11.20 3.58
N ALA A 105 5.97 -9.95 3.78
CA ALA A 105 4.87 -9.57 4.63
C ALA A 105 3.51 -9.90 4.04
N SER A 106 3.34 -10.06 2.73
CA SER A 106 2.09 -10.52 2.13
C SER A 106 2.10 -12.03 1.87
N PRO A 107 0.99 -12.75 2.10
CA PRO A 107 0.85 -14.11 1.59
C PRO A 107 0.76 -14.10 0.06
N GLY A 108 1.18 -15.16 -0.61
CA GLY A 108 1.27 -15.18 -2.09
C GLY A 108 -0.05 -15.06 -2.86
N GLY A 109 -1.21 -15.09 -2.17
CA GLY A 109 -2.52 -14.82 -2.77
C GLY A 109 -2.95 -13.35 -2.72
N ASP A 110 -2.20 -12.50 -2.00
CA ASP A 110 -2.47 -11.07 -1.90
C ASP A 110 -1.71 -10.31 -3.00
N ARG A 111 -2.21 -9.13 -3.37
CA ARG A 111 -1.56 -8.12 -4.20
C ARG A 111 -1.48 -6.80 -3.41
N PRO A 112 -0.42 -6.60 -2.62
CA PRO A 112 -0.32 -5.47 -1.70
C PRO A 112 0.13 -4.19 -2.40
N ASP A 113 -0.73 -3.18 -2.41
CA ASP A 113 -0.41 -1.83 -2.82
C ASP A 113 -0.18 -0.94 -1.58
N PHE A 114 0.75 0.01 -1.72
CA PHE A 114 1.14 0.97 -0.68
C PHE A 114 1.34 0.38 0.73
N PRO A 115 2.21 -0.63 0.93
CA PRO A 115 2.50 -1.14 2.26
C PRO A 115 3.16 -0.08 3.13
N ALA A 116 2.77 -0.05 4.39
CA ALA A 116 3.43 0.73 5.44
C ALA A 116 3.75 -0.18 6.62
N VAL A 117 4.93 0.02 7.20
CA VAL A 117 5.45 -0.79 8.29
C VAL A 117 5.73 0.08 9.51
N ALA A 118 5.58 -0.50 10.69
CA ALA A 118 6.04 0.06 11.96
C ALA A 118 6.75 -1.03 12.78
N ILE A 119 7.69 -0.62 13.62
CA ILE A 119 8.39 -1.50 14.57
C ILE A 119 8.27 -0.94 15.98
N SER A 120 8.04 -1.79 16.99
CA SER A 120 7.92 -1.34 18.37
C SER A 120 9.21 -0.66 18.84
N PRO A 121 9.13 0.30 19.77
CA PRO A 121 10.31 0.97 20.32
C PRO A 121 11.40 0.02 20.86
N ASP A 122 11.04 -1.10 21.47
CA ASP A 122 11.98 -2.12 21.95
C ASP A 122 12.44 -3.12 20.87
N GLY A 123 11.88 -3.03 19.67
CA GLY A 123 12.26 -3.80 18.50
C GLY A 123 11.80 -5.25 18.51
N THR A 124 10.75 -5.57 19.26
CA THR A 124 10.16 -6.92 19.37
C THR A 124 9.00 -7.17 18.43
N ASP A 125 8.33 -6.12 17.94
CA ASP A 125 7.10 -6.26 17.18
C ASP A 125 7.15 -5.47 15.88
N ALA A 126 6.74 -6.09 14.77
CA ALA A 126 6.51 -5.41 13.52
C ALA A 126 5.04 -5.48 13.11
N TYR A 127 4.49 -4.36 12.66
CA TYR A 127 3.15 -4.26 12.10
C TYR A 127 3.23 -3.77 10.66
N VAL A 128 2.46 -4.38 9.77
CA VAL A 128 2.36 -3.95 8.36
C VAL A 128 0.90 -3.79 7.97
N VAL A 129 0.62 -2.73 7.21
CA VAL A 129 -0.70 -2.46 6.62
C VAL A 129 -0.55 -2.23 5.12
N TYR A 130 -1.47 -2.76 4.32
CA TYR A 130 -1.50 -2.55 2.88
C TYR A 130 -2.92 -2.66 2.31
N ASN A 131 -3.10 -2.15 1.09
CA ASN A 131 -4.31 -2.37 0.30
C ASN A 131 -4.15 -3.62 -0.56
N ASN A 132 -5.00 -4.62 -0.36
CA ASN A 132 -4.96 -5.87 -1.08
C ASN A 132 -5.95 -5.86 -2.26
N PHE A 133 -5.46 -5.73 -3.50
CA PHE A 133 -6.29 -5.90 -4.69
C PHE A 133 -6.50 -7.39 -4.99
N LEU A 134 -7.73 -7.75 -5.38
CA LEU A 134 -8.16 -9.15 -5.44
C LEU A 134 -8.18 -9.75 -6.85
N GLN A 135 -8.15 -8.91 -7.88
CA GLN A 135 -8.10 -9.31 -9.28
C GLN A 135 -6.73 -8.96 -9.86
N PRO A 136 -6.24 -9.67 -10.89
CA PRO A 136 -5.14 -9.21 -11.73
C PRO A 136 -5.46 -7.85 -12.38
N TRP A 137 -4.42 -7.17 -12.86
CA TRP A 137 -4.55 -5.92 -13.61
C TRP A 137 -5.44 -6.10 -14.84
N GLN A 138 -6.33 -5.14 -15.06
CA GLN A 138 -7.38 -5.25 -16.08
C GLN A 138 -7.20 -4.24 -17.20
N SER A 139 -7.14 -4.73 -18.44
CA SER A 139 -7.13 -3.90 -19.64
C SER A 139 -8.49 -3.23 -19.95
N SER A 140 -9.56 -3.74 -19.34
CA SER A 140 -10.93 -3.25 -19.48
C SER A 140 -11.37 -2.47 -18.24
N ILE A 141 -12.15 -1.41 -18.45
CA ILE A 141 -12.68 -0.55 -17.37
C ILE A 141 -14.04 -1.05 -16.85
N LEU A 142 -14.87 -1.58 -17.74
CA LEU A 142 -16.27 -1.85 -17.42
C LEU A 142 -16.49 -3.16 -16.66
N ASN A 143 -15.59 -4.14 -16.81
CA ASN A 143 -15.72 -5.48 -16.22
C ASN A 143 -14.41 -6.26 -16.36
N PRO A 144 -14.00 -7.12 -15.39
CA PRO A 144 -14.61 -7.40 -14.07
C PRO A 144 -14.53 -6.27 -13.01
N PRO A 145 -15.13 -6.43 -11.81
CA PRO A 145 -14.89 -5.54 -10.66
C PRO A 145 -13.41 -5.43 -10.28
N ARG A 146 -13.03 -4.31 -9.65
CA ARG A 146 -11.68 -4.05 -9.13
C ARG A 146 -11.74 -3.98 -7.61
N LEU A 147 -11.83 -5.16 -7.01
CA LEU A 147 -12.07 -5.30 -5.59
C LEU A 147 -10.77 -5.13 -4.81
N MET A 148 -10.86 -4.45 -3.68
CA MET A 148 -9.77 -4.30 -2.73
C MET A 148 -10.26 -4.29 -1.28
N GLN A 149 -9.34 -4.56 -0.36
CA GLN A 149 -9.57 -4.52 1.09
C GLN A 149 -8.30 -4.08 1.83
N GLY A 150 -8.43 -3.47 2.99
CA GLY A 150 -7.30 -3.28 3.90
C GLY A 150 -6.86 -4.60 4.55
N VAL A 151 -5.56 -4.77 4.74
CA VAL A 151 -4.99 -5.89 5.50
C VAL A 151 -4.00 -5.36 6.53
N VAL A 152 -4.09 -5.85 7.77
CA VAL A 152 -3.11 -5.58 8.82
C VAL A 152 -2.53 -6.89 9.31
N ARG A 153 -1.21 -6.96 9.41
CA ARG A 153 -0.48 -8.15 9.84
C ARG A 153 0.58 -7.80 10.88
N HIS A 154 0.97 -8.79 11.66
CA HIS A 154 2.01 -8.68 12.69
C HIS A 154 3.02 -9.81 12.59
N ALA A 155 4.25 -9.54 13.00
CA ALA A 155 5.29 -10.53 13.21
C ALA A 155 6.19 -10.13 14.39
N GLU A 156 6.65 -11.14 15.13
CA GLU A 156 7.75 -11.01 16.09
C GLU A 156 9.04 -10.59 15.38
N VAL A 157 9.85 -9.81 16.08
CA VAL A 157 11.19 -9.39 15.68
C VAL A 157 12.17 -9.76 16.79
N ASP A 158 13.30 -10.35 16.43
CA ASP A 158 14.40 -10.54 17.38
C ASP A 158 15.17 -9.21 17.51
N PRO A 159 15.13 -8.51 18.66
CA PRO A 159 15.74 -7.19 18.80
C PRO A 159 17.27 -7.21 18.76
N GLY A 160 17.89 -8.39 18.95
CA GLY A 160 19.35 -8.54 18.89
C GLY A 160 19.89 -8.74 17.48
N THR A 161 19.06 -9.24 16.56
CA THR A 161 19.46 -9.58 15.19
C THR A 161 18.67 -8.85 14.10
N GLY A 162 17.53 -8.25 14.44
CA GLY A 162 16.59 -7.65 13.49
C GLY A 162 15.91 -8.69 12.59
N ALA A 163 15.94 -9.97 12.94
CA ALA A 163 15.29 -11.03 12.19
C ALA A 163 13.78 -10.97 12.41
N VAL A 164 13.01 -10.97 11.32
CA VAL A 164 11.54 -10.93 11.35
C VAL A 164 10.99 -12.35 11.25
N GLY A 165 10.05 -12.66 12.14
CA GLY A 165 9.38 -13.96 12.22
C GLY A 165 8.35 -14.21 11.11
N ALA A 166 7.41 -15.10 11.40
CA ALA A 166 6.31 -15.40 10.49
C ALA A 166 5.17 -14.38 10.67
N TRP A 167 4.67 -13.86 9.55
CA TRP A 167 3.56 -12.90 9.53
C TRP A 167 2.20 -13.58 9.75
N GLY A 168 1.44 -13.07 10.72
CA GLY A 168 0.06 -13.44 11.03
C GLY A 168 -0.93 -12.33 10.69
N ASP A 169 -2.14 -12.68 10.25
CA ASP A 169 -3.21 -11.70 9.97
C ASP A 169 -3.83 -11.22 11.29
N LEU A 170 -3.90 -9.90 11.45
CA LEU A 170 -4.67 -9.24 12.51
C LEU A 170 -6.02 -8.74 11.99
N LEU A 171 -6.06 -8.32 10.73
CA LEU A 171 -7.28 -7.85 10.06
C LEU A 171 -7.24 -8.14 8.57
N ARG A 172 -8.38 -8.58 8.05
CA ARG A 172 -8.78 -8.38 6.65
C ARG A 172 -10.10 -7.62 6.67
N ALA A 173 -10.08 -6.39 6.16
CA ALA A 173 -11.23 -5.51 6.13
C ALA A 173 -12.30 -5.98 5.14
N GLU A 174 -13.47 -5.36 5.20
CA GLU A 174 -14.51 -5.56 4.20
C GLU A 174 -14.02 -5.12 2.82
N THR A 175 -14.48 -5.82 1.80
CA THR A 175 -14.11 -5.54 0.41
C THR A 175 -14.96 -4.40 -0.16
N GLY A 176 -14.32 -3.49 -0.88
CA GLY A 176 -14.96 -2.50 -1.74
C GLY A 176 -14.46 -2.59 -3.18
N ASP A 177 -15.06 -1.80 -4.07
CA ASP A 177 -14.68 -1.76 -5.49
C ASP A 177 -14.05 -0.39 -5.82
N ALA A 178 -12.77 -0.39 -6.17
CA ALA A 178 -11.94 0.80 -6.38
C ALA A 178 -12.49 1.74 -7.47
N ARG A 179 -13.27 1.20 -8.42
CA ARG A 179 -13.97 1.99 -9.44
C ARG A 179 -14.94 3.02 -8.84
N GLY A 180 -15.40 2.80 -7.61
CA GLY A 180 -16.30 3.70 -6.88
C GLY A 180 -15.63 4.98 -6.37
N SER A 181 -14.30 5.10 -6.44
CA SER A 181 -13.56 6.32 -6.13
C SER A 181 -12.94 6.94 -7.39
N SER A 182 -12.53 8.20 -7.34
CA SER A 182 -12.07 8.91 -8.54
C SER A 182 -11.15 10.07 -8.26
N ALA A 183 -10.19 10.27 -9.17
CA ALA A 183 -9.51 11.54 -9.28
C ALA A 183 -10.49 12.63 -9.76
N ASN A 184 -10.17 13.90 -9.47
CA ASN A 184 -11.00 15.05 -9.83
C ASN A 184 -11.33 15.14 -11.33
N GLY A 185 -10.44 14.65 -12.20
CA GLY A 185 -10.65 14.64 -13.65
C GLY A 185 -11.58 13.55 -14.16
N LEU A 186 -12.07 12.64 -13.29
CA LEU A 186 -12.97 11.52 -13.60
C LEU A 186 -12.43 10.47 -14.57
N THR A 187 -11.30 10.72 -15.22
CA THR A 187 -10.63 9.81 -16.16
C THR A 187 -9.87 8.68 -15.48
N SER A 188 -9.76 8.67 -14.15
CA SER A 188 -9.11 7.59 -13.42
C SER A 188 -9.70 7.39 -12.04
N GLU A 189 -9.50 6.19 -11.51
CA GLU A 189 -9.68 5.85 -10.11
C GLU A 189 -8.65 6.58 -9.25
N PHE A 190 -8.99 6.77 -7.97
CA PHE A 190 -8.09 7.34 -6.97
C PHE A 190 -8.50 6.87 -5.59
N ILE A 191 -7.69 5.98 -5.01
CA ILE A 191 -7.94 5.44 -3.68
C ILE A 191 -7.26 6.25 -2.58
N GLY A 192 -6.30 7.12 -2.92
CA GLY A 192 -5.47 7.86 -1.98
C GLY A 192 -3.98 7.49 -2.09
N ASP A 193 -3.14 8.24 -1.38
CA ASP A 193 -1.71 7.96 -1.14
C ASP A 193 -1.43 8.39 0.31
N TYR A 194 -0.91 7.63 1.26
CA TYR A 194 -0.45 6.25 1.38
C TYR A 194 -1.11 5.62 2.64
N ASN A 195 -0.89 4.34 2.90
CA ASN A 195 -1.22 3.74 4.21
C ASN A 195 -0.17 4.12 5.26
N TYR A 196 -0.50 3.99 6.55
CA TYR A 196 0.44 4.27 7.64
C TYR A 196 0.23 3.33 8.83
N ALA A 197 1.33 2.98 9.49
CA ALA A 197 1.33 2.28 10.76
C ALA A 197 2.24 3.01 11.76
N VAL A 198 1.94 2.85 13.05
CA VAL A 198 2.82 3.17 14.18
C VAL A 198 2.73 2.06 15.20
N ALA A 199 3.80 1.83 15.95
CA ALA A 199 3.85 0.76 16.96
C ALA A 199 4.21 1.30 18.35
N THR A 200 3.69 0.63 19.35
CA THR A 200 4.12 0.68 20.74
C THR A 200 4.61 -0.72 21.12
N ASN A 201 5.15 -0.89 22.33
CA ASN A 201 5.54 -2.21 22.82
C ASN A 201 4.34 -3.13 23.10
N ASP A 202 3.11 -2.59 23.13
CA ASP A 202 1.91 -3.37 23.49
C ASP A 202 0.91 -3.53 22.32
N PHE A 203 0.96 -2.62 21.34
CA PHE A 203 0.02 -2.57 20.23
C PHE A 203 0.53 -1.74 19.05
N GLY A 204 0.05 -2.06 17.86
CA GLY A 204 0.14 -1.25 16.65
C GLY A 204 -1.13 -0.44 16.39
N VAL A 205 -0.98 0.69 15.70
CA VAL A 205 -2.09 1.44 15.10
C VAL A 205 -1.84 1.50 13.61
N ALA A 206 -2.83 1.13 12.81
CA ALA A 206 -2.73 1.18 11.37
C ALA A 206 -3.93 1.94 10.77
N VAL A 207 -3.68 2.66 9.69
CA VAL A 207 -4.68 3.33 8.86
C VAL A 207 -4.44 3.00 7.39
N TRP A 208 -5.53 2.87 6.64
CA TRP A 208 -5.49 2.56 5.22
C TRP A 208 -6.61 3.25 4.44
N ASN A 209 -6.38 3.38 3.14
CA ASN A 209 -7.42 3.83 2.21
C ASN A 209 -8.44 2.71 1.97
N ASP A 210 -9.72 3.00 2.13
CA ASP A 210 -10.80 2.02 2.06
C ASP A 210 -11.91 2.50 1.13
N VAL A 211 -12.46 1.55 0.37
CA VAL A 211 -13.50 1.82 -0.63
C VAL A 211 -14.75 0.94 -0.40
N ARG A 212 -14.91 0.35 0.79
CA ARG A 212 -16.10 -0.47 1.11
C ARG A 212 -17.41 0.32 1.04
N GLU A 213 -17.34 1.62 1.31
CA GLU A 213 -18.50 2.52 1.25
C GLU A 213 -18.59 3.23 -0.13
N ALA A 214 -17.67 2.96 -1.05
CA ALA A 214 -17.67 3.55 -2.39
C ALA A 214 -18.78 2.92 -3.26
N ALA A 215 -19.66 3.78 -3.79
CA ALA A 215 -20.67 3.34 -4.75
C ALA A 215 -20.15 3.47 -6.19
N GLN A 216 -20.39 2.44 -7.01
CA GLN A 216 -20.11 2.49 -8.45
C GLN A 216 -20.94 3.58 -9.14
N CYS A 217 -20.35 4.25 -10.13
CA CYS A 217 -21.03 5.23 -10.95
C CYS A 217 -20.90 4.87 -12.44
N PRO A 218 -21.93 4.25 -13.05
CA PRO A 218 -21.87 3.82 -14.45
C PRO A 218 -21.52 4.94 -15.42
N ALA A 219 -21.97 6.17 -15.18
CA ALA A 219 -21.65 7.32 -16.02
C ALA A 219 -20.15 7.68 -15.99
N VAL A 220 -19.49 7.48 -14.84
CA VAL A 220 -18.03 7.66 -14.72
C VAL A 220 -17.29 6.49 -15.37
N ASP A 221 -17.77 5.26 -15.21
CA ASP A 221 -17.16 4.10 -15.86
C ASP A 221 -17.20 4.22 -17.39
N GLU A 222 -18.32 4.70 -17.95
CA GLU A 222 -18.44 5.01 -19.38
C GLU A 222 -17.50 6.13 -19.81
N PHE A 223 -17.36 7.19 -19.02
CA PHE A 223 -16.45 8.30 -19.31
C PHE A 223 -14.97 7.90 -19.27
N ARG A 224 -14.58 7.06 -18.30
CA ARG A 224 -13.24 6.47 -18.26
C ARG A 224 -13.00 5.57 -19.46
N ASN A 225 -14.00 4.76 -19.83
CA ASN A 225 -13.92 3.91 -21.01
C ASN A 225 -13.75 4.73 -22.29
N PHE A 226 -14.43 5.87 -22.41
CA PHE A 226 -14.21 6.83 -23.50
C PHE A 226 -12.76 7.38 -23.48
N ALA A 227 -12.27 7.80 -22.32
CA ALA A 227 -10.89 8.29 -22.17
C ALA A 227 -9.83 7.23 -22.58
N ALA A 228 -10.15 5.95 -22.43
CA ALA A 228 -9.35 4.81 -22.89
C ALA A 228 -9.53 4.46 -24.39
N GLY A 229 -10.22 5.29 -25.16
CA GLY A 229 -10.47 5.07 -26.60
C GLY A 229 -11.75 4.27 -26.91
N GLY A 230 -12.62 4.08 -25.93
CA GLY A 230 -13.94 3.51 -26.10
C GLY A 230 -14.94 4.45 -26.80
N PRO A 231 -16.23 4.05 -26.87
CA PRO A 231 -17.29 4.89 -27.43
C PRO A 231 -17.39 6.25 -26.74
N GLU A 232 -17.84 7.26 -27.48
CA GLU A 232 -18.07 8.61 -26.94
C GLU A 232 -19.03 8.59 -25.76
N ALA A 233 -18.61 9.18 -24.64
CA ALA A 233 -19.41 9.37 -23.44
C ALA A 233 -19.29 10.83 -22.97
N PRO A 234 -20.39 11.46 -22.55
CA PRO A 234 -20.34 12.82 -22.02
C PRO A 234 -19.58 12.85 -20.68
N GLU A 235 -18.98 13.99 -20.36
CA GLU A 235 -18.43 14.21 -19.02
C GLU A 235 -19.56 14.14 -17.98
N PRO A 236 -19.48 13.22 -17.00
CA PRO A 236 -20.53 13.02 -16.02
C PRO A 236 -20.48 14.13 -14.97
N ARG A 237 -21.63 14.40 -14.35
CA ARG A 237 -21.76 15.32 -13.23
C ARG A 237 -21.98 14.48 -11.97
N PRO A 238 -20.94 14.19 -11.17
CA PRO A 238 -21.06 13.20 -10.09
C PRO A 238 -22.16 13.53 -9.07
N ASN A 239 -22.44 14.82 -8.86
CA ASN A 239 -23.49 15.29 -7.96
C ASN A 239 -24.93 14.99 -8.45
N THR A 240 -25.12 14.66 -9.72
CA THR A 240 -26.44 14.29 -10.28
C THR A 240 -26.48 12.88 -10.86
N ASP A 241 -25.36 12.42 -11.41
CA ASP A 241 -25.31 11.22 -12.24
C ASP A 241 -24.80 9.99 -11.46
N CYS A 242 -24.25 10.19 -10.25
CA CYS A 242 -23.72 9.12 -9.41
C CYS A 242 -24.54 8.91 -8.12
N PRO A 243 -24.52 7.69 -7.54
CA PRO A 243 -25.21 7.42 -6.28
C PRO A 243 -24.67 8.27 -5.13
N GLN A 244 -25.59 8.79 -4.32
CA GLN A 244 -25.33 9.54 -3.09
C GLN A 244 -26.33 9.05 -2.03
N SER A 245 -25.85 8.26 -1.07
CA SER A 245 -26.65 7.77 0.05
C SER A 245 -25.87 7.84 1.35
N GLU A 246 -26.59 7.85 2.48
CA GLU A 246 -25.95 7.80 3.80
C GLU A 246 -25.17 6.49 3.96
N GLY A 247 -23.87 6.60 4.26
CA GLY A 247 -22.96 5.44 4.39
C GLY A 247 -22.55 4.79 3.07
N SER A 248 -22.96 5.32 1.90
CA SER A 248 -22.37 4.91 0.62
C SER A 248 -22.59 5.95 -0.48
N ALA A 249 -21.51 6.40 -1.10
CA ALA A 249 -21.55 7.36 -2.20
C ALA A 249 -20.38 7.16 -3.17
N PHE A 250 -20.57 7.58 -4.41
CA PHE A 250 -19.46 7.66 -5.35
C PHE A 250 -18.46 8.71 -4.87
N GLY A 251 -17.17 8.36 -4.93
CA GLY A 251 -16.07 9.18 -4.42
C GLY A 251 -15.70 8.91 -2.96
N ASN A 252 -16.39 8.01 -2.26
CA ASN A 252 -16.02 7.62 -0.90
C ASN A 252 -14.77 6.73 -0.91
N SER A 253 -13.59 7.36 -0.85
CA SER A 253 -12.32 6.73 -0.46
C SER A 253 -11.99 7.21 0.95
N ASP A 254 -12.35 6.41 1.94
CA ASP A 254 -12.24 6.77 3.36
C ASP A 254 -10.89 6.34 3.93
N ILE A 255 -10.49 6.95 5.04
CA ILE A 255 -9.37 6.47 5.85
C ILE A 255 -9.96 5.64 6.99
N PHE A 256 -9.83 4.32 6.89
CA PHE A 256 -10.16 3.42 7.99
C PHE A 256 -8.92 3.14 8.83
N GLY A 257 -9.14 2.73 10.07
CA GLY A 257 -8.05 2.44 10.99
C GLY A 257 -8.48 1.61 12.18
N GLY A 258 -7.47 1.13 12.92
CA GLY A 258 -7.67 0.33 14.11
C GLY A 258 -6.45 0.32 15.02
N VAL A 259 -6.69 -0.15 16.24
CA VAL A 259 -5.66 -0.49 17.23
C VAL A 259 -5.60 -2.01 17.31
N PHE A 260 -4.40 -2.57 17.21
CA PHE A 260 -4.16 -4.00 17.15
C PHE A 260 -3.15 -4.37 18.23
N THR A 261 -3.61 -5.06 19.27
CA THR A 261 -2.75 -5.54 20.37
C THR A 261 -1.78 -6.58 19.86
N ASP A 262 -0.59 -6.62 20.46
CA ASP A 262 0.34 -7.74 20.28
C ASP A 262 -0.38 -9.07 20.62
N PRO A 263 -0.40 -10.05 19.69
CA PRO A 263 -1.01 -11.36 19.92
C PRO A 263 -0.16 -12.33 20.75
N SER A 264 1.07 -11.98 21.14
CA SER A 264 2.04 -12.85 21.83
C SER A 264 1.85 -12.97 23.35
#